data_AF-A0A381QKS0-F1
#
_entry.id   AF-A0A381QKS0-F1
#
_cell.length_a   1.000
_cell.length_b   1.000
_cell.length_c   1.000
_cell.angle_alpha   90.00
_cell.angle_beta   90.00
_cell.angle_gamma   90.00
#
_symmetry.space_group_name_H-M   'P 1'
#
loop_
_entity.id
_entity.type
_entity.pdbx_description
1 polymer ?
#
loop_
_entity_poly.entity_id
_entity_poly.type
_entity_poly.pdbx_seq_one_letter_code
_entity_poly.pdbx_strand_id
1 'polypeptide(L)' 'MDDTLRSLIPEDMEVPRLRLNFSTSNLSWLCRNLQINNKQHPEIKQTMAKLNTLRMKLLFNKENQWRKVN' A
#
# COMPACT_ATOMS: atom_id res chain seq x y z
N MET A 1 -11.21 -3.09 9.74
CA MET A 1 -9.77 -3.14 9.36
C MET A 1 -9.57 -3.01 7.84
N ASP A 2 -10.62 -2.88 7.02
CA ASP A 2 -10.52 -2.83 5.55
C ASP A 2 -10.11 -1.47 4.96
N ASP A 3 -10.16 -0.40 5.75
CA ASP A 3 -9.93 0.97 5.25
C ASP A 3 -8.45 1.38 5.18
N THR A 4 -7.52 0.49 5.51
CA THR A 4 -6.10 0.86 5.65
C THR A 4 -5.51 1.42 4.35
N LEU A 5 -5.88 0.94 3.16
CA LEU A 5 -5.39 1.53 1.92
C LEU A 5 -6.12 2.84 1.56
N ARG A 6 -7.42 2.92 1.87
CA ARG A 6 -8.24 4.12 1.66
C ARG A 6 -7.78 5.30 2.50
N SER A 7 -7.30 5.05 3.72
CA SER A 7 -6.78 6.09 4.61
C SER A 7 -5.35 6.53 4.28
N LEU A 8 -4.59 5.71 3.53
CA LEU A 8 -3.21 6.02 3.17
C LEU A 8 -3.07 6.76 1.84
N ILE A 9 -4.07 6.65 0.97
CA ILE A 9 -4.07 7.24 -0.37
C ILE A 9 -5.03 8.43 -0.36
N PRO A 10 -4.56 9.66 -0.65
CA PRO A 10 -5.43 10.83 -0.82
C PRO A 10 -6.57 10.59 -1.82
N GLU A 11 -7.75 11.14 -1.53
CA GLU A 11 -8.96 10.91 -2.34
C GLU A 11 -8.87 11.50 -3.75
N ASP A 12 -8.01 12.50 -3.94
CA ASP A 12 -7.73 13.19 -5.20
C ASP A 12 -6.66 12.49 -6.07
N MET A 13 -6.06 11.39 -5.58
CA MET A 13 -5.22 10.54 -6.43
C MET A 13 -6.05 9.67 -7.36
N GLU A 14 -5.58 9.54 -8.60
CA GLU A 14 -6.21 8.70 -9.61
C GLU A 14 -5.89 7.21 -9.33
N VAL A 15 -6.85 6.50 -8.74
CA VAL A 15 -6.75 5.08 -8.39
C VAL A 15 -8.07 4.34 -8.65
N PRO A 16 -8.07 3.17 -9.31
CA PRO A 16 -9.27 2.36 -9.43
C PRO A 16 -9.83 1.97 -8.05
N ARG A 17 -11.13 2.21 -7.80
CA ARG A 17 -11.76 2.01 -6.48
C ARG A 17 -11.55 0.61 -5.89
N LEU A 18 -11.50 -0.43 -6.72
CA LEU A 18 -11.26 -1.81 -6.30
C LEU A 18 -9.83 -2.05 -5.79
N ARG A 19 -8.85 -1.25 -6.25
CA ARG A 19 -7.46 -1.30 -5.78
C ARG A 19 -7.29 -0.70 -4.38
N LEU A 20 -8.27 0.07 -3.90
CA LEU A 20 -8.27 0.62 -2.55
C LEU A 20 -8.78 -0.37 -1.49
N ASN A 21 -9.32 -1.53 -1.88
CA ASN A 21 -9.69 -2.57 -0.92
C ASN A 21 -8.43 -3.27 -0.40
N PHE A 22 -8.30 -3.41 0.93
CA PHE A 22 -7.10 -3.97 1.53
C PHE A 22 -6.87 -5.43 1.11
N SER A 23 -5.74 -5.67 0.43
CA SER A 23 -5.18 -7.00 0.19
C SER A 23 -3.69 -6.88 -0.12
N THR A 24 -2.92 -7.96 0.09
CA THR A 24 -1.48 -7.99 -0.25
C THR A 24 -1.24 -7.80 -1.76
N SER A 25 -2.16 -8.31 -2.59
CA SER A 25 -2.15 -8.14 -4.03
C SER A 25 -2.35 -6.68 -4.42
N ASN A 26 -3.37 -6.02 -3.86
CA ASN A 26 -3.63 -4.60 -4.13
C ASN A 26 -2.52 -3.70 -3.61
N LEU A 27 -2.00 -3.95 -2.41
CA LEU A 27 -0.85 -3.23 -1.88
C LEU A 27 0.37 -3.35 -2.81
N SER A 28 0.67 -4.56 -3.29
CA SER A 28 1.78 -4.78 -4.23
C SER A 28 1.57 -4.09 -5.57
N TRP A 29 0.31 -4.03 -6.04
CA TRP A 29 -0.04 -3.31 -7.25
C TRP A 29 0.14 -1.79 -7.07
N LEU A 30 -0.34 -1.23 -5.95
CA LEU A 30 -0.23 0.20 -5.63
C LEU A 30 1.23 0.63 -5.49
N CYS A 31 2.06 -0.15 -4.78
CA CYS A 31 3.50 0.09 -4.68
C CYS A 31 4.23 0.14 -6.04
N ARG A 32 3.64 -0.38 -7.12
CA ARG A 32 4.25 -0.39 -8.47
C ARG A 32 3.62 0.63 -9.41
N ASN A 33 2.29 0.79 -9.35
CA ASN A 33 1.54 1.47 -10.40
C ASN A 33 1.01 2.84 -9.97
N LEU A 34 0.95 3.15 -8.67
CA LEU A 34 0.36 4.40 -8.20
C LEU A 34 1.01 5.64 -8.82
N GLN A 35 2.33 5.59 -9.03
CA GLN A 35 3.09 6.71 -9.62
C GLN A 35 2.81 6.96 -11.11
N ILE A 36 2.24 6.01 -11.85
CA ILE A 36 2.07 6.12 -13.31
C ILE A 36 1.17 7.31 -13.65
N ASN A 37 0.01 7.41 -13.00
CA ASN A 37 -0.95 8.50 -13.21
C ASN A 37 -0.79 9.64 -12.20
N ASN A 38 -0.08 9.42 -11.09
CA ASN A 38 0.03 10.39 -9.99
C ASN A 38 1.43 10.99 -9.82
N LYS A 39 2.31 10.92 -10.83
CA LYS A 39 3.72 11.37 -10.72
C LYS A 39 3.87 12.84 -10.32
N GLN A 40 2.94 13.69 -10.76
CA GLN A 40 2.93 15.14 -10.47
C GLN A 40 2.16 15.49 -9.19
N HIS A 41 1.52 14.52 -8.54
CA HIS A 41 0.75 14.76 -7.32
C HIS A 41 1.69 15.19 -6.19
N PRO A 42 1.39 16.28 -5.45
CA PRO A 42 2.30 16.83 -4.43
C PRO A 42 2.68 15.80 -3.36
N GLU A 43 1.73 14.96 -2.96
CA GLU A 43 1.93 13.94 -1.93
C GLU A 43 2.47 12.59 -2.43
N ILE A 44 2.77 12.42 -3.74
CA ILE A 44 3.10 11.08 -4.29
C ILE A 44 4.27 10.41 -3.58
N LYS A 45 5.32 11.17 -3.24
CA LYS A 45 6.50 10.65 -2.55
C LYS A 45 6.13 10.13 -1.16
N GLN A 46 5.31 10.88 -0.42
CA GLN A 46 4.88 10.52 0.92
C GLN A 46 3.95 9.31 0.90
N THR A 47 2.98 9.27 -0.02
CA THR A 47 2.04 8.14 -0.17
C THR A 47 2.79 6.85 -0.52
N MET A 48 3.76 6.91 -1.43
CA MET A 48 4.59 5.75 -1.77
C MET A 48 5.45 5.28 -0.59
N ALA A 49 5.99 6.19 0.22
CA ALA A 49 6.71 5.82 1.44
C ALA A 49 5.80 5.08 2.42
N LYS A 50 4.60 5.61 2.69
CA LYS A 50 3.60 4.97 3.57
C LYS A 50 3.23 3.56 3.09
N LEU A 51 2.97 3.39 1.78
CA LEU A 51 2.65 2.09 1.19
C LEU A 51 3.80 1.08 1.33
N ASN A 52 5.05 1.51 1.08
CA ASN A 52 6.21 0.65 1.23
C ASN A 52 6.47 0.28 2.70
N THR A 53 6.28 1.20 3.65
CA THR A 53 6.35 0.90 5.08
C THR A 53 5.29 -0.13 5.48
N LEU A 54 4.05 0.02 5.03
CA LEU A 54 2.99 -0.97 5.28
C LEU A 54 3.37 -2.34 4.71
N ARG A 55 3.87 -2.39 3.47
CA ARG A 55 4.32 -3.63 2.84
C ARG A 55 5.42 -4.31 3.65
N MET A 56 6.40 -3.54 4.14
CA MET A 56 7.47 -4.09 4.95
C MET A 56 6.97 -4.63 6.29
N LYS A 57 6.09 -3.90 6.98
CA LYS A 57 5.47 -4.38 8.24
C LYS A 57 4.78 -5.73 8.05
N LEU A 58 4.05 -5.91 6.95
CA LEU A 58 3.39 -7.19 6.66
C LEU A 58 4.38 -8.32 6.37
N LEU A 59 5.48 -8.05 5.66
CA LEU A 59 6.53 -9.03 5.39
C LEU A 59 7.25 -9.46 6.67
N PHE A 60 7.67 -8.50 7.50
CA PHE A 60 8.31 -8.78 8.78
C PHE A 60 7.39 -9.56 9.73
N ASN A 61 6.11 -9.18 9.81
CA ASN A 61 5.15 -9.93 10.60
C ASN A 61 4.98 -11.36 10.09
N LYS A 62 4.90 -11.57 8.77
CA LYS A 62 4.81 -12.91 8.19
C LYS A 62 6.03 -13.77 8.48
N GLU A 63 7.24 -13.20 8.38
CA GLU A 63 8.49 -13.88 8.71
C GLU A 63 8.56 -14.25 10.20
N ASN A 64 8.19 -13.33 11.09
CA ASN A 64 8.15 -13.59 12.52
C ASN A 64 7.14 -14.67 12.90
N GLN A 65 5.98 -14.74 12.23
CA GLN A 65 5.02 -15.82 12.44
C GLN A 65 5.57 -17.16 11.98
N TRP A 66 6.25 -17.22 10.83
CA TRP A 66 6.89 -18.44 10.34
C TRP A 66 7.97 -18.98 11.28
N ARG A 67 8.76 -18.10 11.91
CA ARG A 67 9.79 -18.48 12.91
C ARG A 67 9.23 -18.94 14.26
N LYS A 68 7.95 -18.69 14.57
CA LYS A 68 7.32 -19.10 15.83
C LYS A 68 6.67 -20.49 15.76
N VAL A 69 6.41 -20.99 14.55
CA VAL A 69 5.70 -22.25 14.30
C VAL A 69 6.61 -23.38 13.80
N ASN A 70 7.90 -23.08 13.58
CA ASN A 70 8.96 -24.03 13.25
C ASN A 70 10.09 -23.89 14.26
#